data_AF-A0A941YKI8-F1
#
_entry.id   AF-A0A941YKI8-F1
#
_cell.length_a   1.000
_cell.length_b   1.000
_cell.length_c   1.000
_cell.angle_alpha   90.00
_cell.angle_beta   90.00
_cell.angle_gamma   90.00
#
_symmetry.space_group_name_H-M   'P 1'
#
loop_
_entity.id
_entity.type
_entity.pdbx_description
1 polymer ?
#
loop_
_entity_poly.entity_id
_entity_poly.type
_entity_poly.pdbx_seq_one_letter_code
_entity_poly.pdbx_strand_id
1 'polypeptide(L)'
;FTDLATGLPAYMEAASIDVAPQELACDTSSFLRISGYNGATLVGTRVDSAPGADSYTWPGFTLTLFTTDLFDPTVLFDRVVVSFESAPSTGGDWGPIFVADNFNAYPIPEPTSLVGAGLLTLCALRRRASGKI
;
A
#
# COMPACT_ATOMS: atom_id res chain seq x y z
N PHE A 1 -9.07 3.99 -0.45
CA PHE A 1 -9.96 2.97 0.15
C PHE A 1 -10.77 3.64 1.24
N THR A 2 -11.96 3.15 1.54
CA THR A 2 -12.81 3.71 2.60
C THR A 2 -13.08 2.62 3.62
N ASP A 3 -12.89 2.93 4.89
CA ASP A 3 -13.32 2.05 5.97
C ASP A 3 -14.85 2.04 6.03
N LEU A 4 -15.44 0.86 5.92
CA LEU A 4 -16.89 0.68 5.95
C LEU A 4 -17.50 1.02 7.32
N ALA A 5 -16.73 0.89 8.41
CA ALA A 5 -17.20 1.17 9.76
C ALA A 5 -17.24 2.68 10.07
N THR A 6 -16.28 3.45 9.55
CA THR A 6 -16.14 4.89 9.85
C THR A 6 -16.52 5.80 8.69
N GLY A 7 -16.54 5.28 7.45
CA GLY A 7 -16.71 6.07 6.23
C GLY A 7 -15.50 6.95 5.89
N LEU A 8 -14.39 6.82 6.62
CA LEU A 8 -13.18 7.63 6.46
C LEU A 8 -12.16 6.92 5.54
N PRO A 9 -11.15 7.64 5.00
CA PRO A 9 -10.05 7.02 4.29
C PRO A 9 -9.35 5.98 5.17
N ALA A 10 -9.26 4.74 4.66
CA ALA A 10 -8.47 3.70 5.29
C ALA A 10 -7.02 3.84 4.81
N TYR A 11 -6.15 4.28 5.71
CA TYR A 11 -4.72 4.42 5.43
C TYR A 11 -4.00 3.07 5.54
N MET A 12 -2.96 2.91 4.74
CA MET A 12 -2.17 1.68 4.66
C MET A 12 -0.73 1.91 5.14
N GLU A 13 -0.16 0.91 5.79
CA GLU A 13 1.27 0.86 6.09
C GLU A 13 2.09 0.20 4.97
N ALA A 14 1.44 -0.66 4.19
CA ALA A 14 2.00 -1.26 3.01
C ALA A 14 0.90 -1.64 2.00
N ALA A 15 1.30 -1.82 0.75
CA ALA A 15 0.47 -2.43 -0.28
C ALA A 15 1.36 -3.26 -1.22
N SER A 16 0.86 -4.41 -1.66
CA SER A 16 1.53 -5.26 -2.63
C SER A 16 0.58 -5.70 -3.74
N ILE A 17 1.14 -5.99 -4.91
CA ILE A 17 0.39 -6.45 -6.08
C ILE A 17 1.29 -7.32 -6.95
N ASP A 18 0.74 -8.40 -7.48
CA ASP A 18 1.47 -9.25 -8.43
C ASP A 18 1.34 -8.62 -9.82
N VAL A 19 2.46 -8.47 -10.51
CA VAL A 19 2.54 -7.82 -11.82
C VAL A 19 3.39 -8.64 -12.78
N ALA A 20 3.06 -8.57 -14.07
CA ALA A 20 3.89 -9.13 -15.13
C ALA A 20 3.91 -8.19 -16.34
N PRO A 21 5.06 -7.60 -16.70
CA PRO A 21 5.21 -6.84 -17.94
C PRO A 21 5.27 -7.77 -19.16
N GLN A 22 4.92 -7.22 -20.33
CA GLN A 22 5.04 -7.91 -21.60
C GLN A 22 6.48 -7.82 -22.14
N GLU A 23 7.21 -8.94 -22.16
CA GLU A 23 8.56 -8.99 -22.71
C GLU A 23 8.59 -9.73 -24.07
N LEU A 24 9.06 -9.07 -25.14
CA LEU A 24 9.12 -9.62 -26.49
C LEU A 24 10.59 -9.84 -26.92
N ALA A 25 11.18 -10.93 -26.45
CA ALA A 25 12.59 -11.26 -26.69
C ALA A 25 13.61 -10.29 -26.05
N CYS A 26 13.39 -9.92 -24.79
CA CYS A 26 14.33 -9.12 -24.01
C CYS A 26 15.24 -10.00 -23.12
N ASP A 27 16.44 -9.48 -22.83
CA ASP A 27 17.40 -10.06 -21.87
C ASP A 27 17.16 -9.53 -20.44
N THR A 28 16.49 -8.38 -20.31
CA THR A 28 16.05 -7.77 -19.04
C THR A 28 14.58 -7.38 -19.10
N SER A 29 13.97 -7.08 -17.94
CA SER A 29 12.55 -6.75 -17.86
C SER A 29 12.32 -5.24 -17.77
N SER A 30 11.14 -4.82 -18.24
CA SER A 30 10.59 -3.48 -18.06
C SER A 30 10.44 -3.16 -16.57
N PHE A 31 10.62 -1.88 -16.24
CA PHE A 31 10.42 -1.39 -14.89
C PHE A 31 8.96 -0.97 -14.71
N LEU A 32 8.37 -1.40 -13.60
CA LEU A 32 7.04 -0.98 -13.18
C LEU A 32 7.17 -0.15 -11.91
N ARG A 33 6.25 0.80 -11.74
CA ARG A 33 6.18 1.69 -10.59
C ARG A 33 4.86 1.53 -9.85
N ILE A 34 4.95 1.41 -8.53
CA ILE A 34 3.84 1.53 -7.59
C ILE A 34 3.95 2.89 -6.89
N SER A 35 2.85 3.63 -6.87
CA SER A 35 2.79 4.99 -6.32
C SER A 35 1.70 5.07 -5.27
N GLY A 36 2.06 5.55 -4.07
CA GLY A 36 1.13 5.82 -2.98
C GLY A 36 0.66 7.27 -3.01
N TYR A 37 -0.64 7.48 -2.85
CA TYR A 37 -1.27 8.79 -2.77
C TYR A 37 -2.01 8.95 -1.44
N ASN A 38 -2.02 10.17 -0.92
CA ASN A 38 -2.96 10.64 0.09
C ASN A 38 -3.96 11.58 -0.59
N GLY A 39 -5.15 11.06 -0.88
CA GLY A 39 -6.11 11.74 -1.74
C GLY A 39 -5.53 11.98 -3.14
N ALA A 40 -5.31 13.24 -3.52
CA ALA A 40 -4.73 13.61 -4.81
C ALA A 40 -3.19 13.75 -4.79
N THR A 41 -2.58 13.78 -3.60
CA THR A 41 -1.16 14.09 -3.42
C THR A 41 -0.34 12.81 -3.49
N LEU A 42 0.71 12.79 -4.31
CA LEU A 42 1.69 11.70 -4.33
C LEU A 42 2.57 11.77 -3.07
N VAL A 43 2.67 10.67 -2.33
CA VAL A 43 3.39 10.61 -1.04
C VAL A 43 4.55 9.62 -1.04
N GLY A 44 4.65 8.75 -2.05
CA GLY A 44 5.78 7.85 -2.22
C GLY A 44 5.68 7.01 -3.48
N THR A 45 6.82 6.46 -3.87
CA THR A 45 6.94 5.64 -5.07
C THR A 45 7.97 4.55 -4.88
N ARG A 46 7.73 3.39 -5.46
CA ARG A 46 8.71 2.33 -5.61
C ARG A 46 8.72 1.82 -7.04
N VAL A 47 9.93 1.63 -7.56
CA VAL A 47 10.18 1.11 -8.91
C VAL A 47 10.92 -0.21 -8.78
N ASP A 48 10.46 -1.23 -9.51
CA ASP A 48 11.10 -2.53 -9.52
C ASP A 48 10.84 -3.24 -10.86
N SER A 49 11.55 -4.34 -11.10
CA SER A 49 11.47 -5.14 -12.33
C SER A 49 11.52 -6.63 -12.02
N ALA A 50 10.99 -7.47 -12.91
CA ALA A 50 11.05 -8.90 -12.73
C ALA A 50 12.51 -9.43 -12.73
N PRO A 51 12.87 -10.35 -11.83
CA PRO A 51 14.21 -10.93 -11.80
C PRO A 51 14.39 -11.93 -12.96
N GLY A 52 15.34 -11.66 -13.85
CA GLY A 52 15.64 -12.53 -15.00
C GLY A 52 14.50 -12.54 -16.01
N ALA A 53 14.59 -11.69 -17.04
CA ALA A 53 13.67 -11.77 -18.15
C ALA A 53 14.13 -12.89 -19.07
N ASP A 54 13.42 -14.02 -19.05
CA ASP A 54 13.58 -15.01 -20.10
C ASP A 54 12.79 -14.54 -21.33
N SER A 55 13.39 -14.68 -22.51
CA SER A 55 12.79 -14.25 -23.78
C SER A 55 11.40 -14.88 -24.00
N TYR A 56 10.42 -14.06 -24.41
CA TYR A 56 9.03 -14.44 -24.72
C TYR A 56 8.19 -14.87 -23.51
N THR A 57 8.26 -14.11 -22.41
CA THR A 57 7.54 -14.44 -21.19
C THR A 57 6.75 -13.25 -20.64
N TRP A 58 5.88 -13.57 -19.67
CA TRP A 58 5.23 -12.61 -18.78
C TRP A 58 5.83 -12.85 -17.38
N PRO A 59 7.05 -12.37 -17.11
CA PRO A 59 7.73 -12.69 -15.87
C PRO A 59 7.01 -12.01 -14.70
N GLY A 60 6.44 -12.82 -13.81
CA GLY A 60 5.69 -12.35 -12.66
C GLY A 60 6.61 -11.95 -11.51
N PHE A 61 6.29 -10.84 -10.84
CA PHE A 61 6.90 -10.44 -9.58
C PHE A 61 5.92 -9.65 -8.72
N THR A 62 6.19 -9.60 -7.42
CA THR A 62 5.37 -8.81 -6.49
C THR A 62 5.98 -7.42 -6.33
N LEU A 63 5.24 -6.40 -6.76
CA LEU A 63 5.60 -5.01 -6.54
C LEU A 63 4.98 -4.54 -5.23
N THR A 64 5.81 -4.08 -4.31
CA THR A 64 5.38 -3.69 -2.96
C THR A 64 5.76 -2.24 -2.69
N LEU A 65 4.91 -1.52 -1.98
CA LEU A 65 5.15 -0.19 -1.45
C LEU A 65 5.00 -0.24 0.07
N PHE A 66 6.02 0.19 0.80
CA PHE A 66 6.01 0.33 2.26
C PHE A 66 6.00 1.80 2.66
N THR A 67 5.60 2.11 3.91
CA THR A 67 5.76 3.47 4.48
C THR A 67 7.19 4.00 4.43
N THR A 68 8.19 3.10 4.42
CA THR A 68 9.61 3.47 4.28
C THR A 68 9.98 3.95 2.87
N ASP A 69 9.14 3.68 1.87
CA ASP A 69 9.31 4.17 0.50
C ASP A 69 8.64 5.56 0.29
N LEU A 70 8.02 6.13 1.34
CA LEU A 70 7.36 7.42 1.29
C LEU A 70 8.36 8.57 1.45
N PHE A 71 8.04 9.72 0.86
CA PHE A 71 8.88 10.93 0.95
C PHE A 71 8.90 11.49 2.38
N ASP A 72 7.83 11.26 3.13
CA ASP A 72 7.71 11.58 4.55
C ASP A 72 7.10 10.36 5.28
N PRO A 73 7.82 9.73 6.22
CA PRO A 73 7.35 8.52 6.91
C PRO A 73 6.18 8.80 7.88
N THR A 74 5.84 10.06 8.13
CA THR A 74 4.67 10.45 8.94
C THR A 74 3.40 10.62 8.10
N VAL A 75 3.55 10.67 6.78
CA VAL A 75 2.42 10.78 5.84
C VAL A 75 2.07 9.39 5.36
N LEU A 76 0.77 9.07 5.36
CA LEU A 76 0.25 7.77 4.95
C LEU A 76 -0.43 7.86 3.58
N PHE A 77 -0.66 6.72 2.94
CA PHE A 77 -1.37 6.64 1.65
C PHE A 77 -2.69 5.89 1.78
N ASP A 78 -3.70 6.32 1.01
CA ASP A 78 -5.05 5.76 0.93
C ASP A 78 -5.43 5.30 -0.49
N ARG A 79 -4.54 5.53 -1.46
CA ARG A 79 -4.71 5.12 -2.86
C ARG A 79 -3.38 4.67 -3.45
N VAL A 80 -3.43 3.61 -4.25
CA VAL A 80 -2.27 3.07 -4.95
C VAL A 80 -2.51 3.14 -6.46
N VAL A 81 -1.48 3.54 -7.21
CA VAL A 81 -1.48 3.51 -8.67
C VAL A 81 -0.28 2.71 -9.14
N VAL A 82 -0.52 1.74 -10.04
CA VAL A 82 0.53 0.98 -10.72
C VAL A 82 0.64 1.51 -12.14
N SER A 83 1.87 1.71 -12.60
CA SER A 83 2.16 2.24 -13.93
C SER A 83 3.41 1.60 -14.51
N PHE A 84 3.48 1.54 -15.83
CA PHE A 84 4.74 1.37 -16.53
C PHE A 84 5.68 2.55 -16.22
N GLU A 85 6.94 2.26 -15.90
CA GLU A 85 7.96 3.27 -15.61
C GLU A 85 8.90 3.45 -16.80
N SER A 86 9.57 2.37 -17.21
CA SER A 86 10.53 2.42 -18.31
C SER A 86 10.71 1.08 -18.99
N ALA A 87 11.22 1.14 -20.22
CA ALA A 87 11.65 -0.02 -20.98
C ALA A 87 12.74 -0.83 -20.25
N PRO A 88 12.98 -2.09 -20.67
CA PRO A 88 14.15 -2.84 -20.25
C PRO A 88 15.44 -2.08 -20.50
N SER A 89 16.43 -2.25 -19.64
CA SER A 89 17.73 -1.58 -19.76
C SER A 89 18.57 -2.11 -20.94
N THR A 90 18.30 -3.33 -21.40
CA THR A 90 19.04 -4.00 -22.46
C THR A 90 18.14 -4.93 -23.27
N GLY A 91 18.41 -5.02 -24.58
CA GLY A 91 17.83 -6.01 -25.47
C GLY A 91 16.41 -5.72 -25.98
N GLY A 92 16.08 -6.35 -27.11
CA GLY A 92 14.73 -6.80 -27.49
C GLY A 92 13.68 -5.82 -27.97
N ASP A 93 12.59 -6.41 -28.46
CA ASP A 93 11.29 -5.77 -28.65
C ASP A 93 10.55 -5.77 -27.29
N TRP A 94 9.81 -4.72 -26.97
CA TRP A 94 9.04 -4.65 -25.72
C TRP A 94 7.77 -3.84 -25.92
N GLY A 95 6.83 -3.97 -25.00
CA GLY A 95 5.59 -3.21 -24.99
C GLY A 95 5.28 -2.63 -23.62
N PRO A 96 4.60 -1.47 -23.52
CA PRO A 96 4.20 -0.88 -22.24
C PRO A 96 3.01 -1.61 -21.60
N ILE A 97 2.67 -2.81 -22.07
CA ILE A 97 1.57 -3.62 -21.57
C ILE A 97 2.07 -4.40 -20.36
N PHE A 98 1.30 -4.39 -19.29
CA PHE A 98 1.50 -5.27 -18.15
C PHE A 98 0.14 -5.76 -17.64
N VAL A 99 0.15 -6.91 -16.97
CA VAL A 99 -0.99 -7.39 -16.19
C VAL A 99 -0.70 -7.19 -14.71
N ALA A 100 -1.76 -6.99 -13.93
CA ALA A 100 -1.68 -6.84 -12.48
C ALA A 100 -2.84 -7.62 -11.83
N ASP A 101 -2.53 -8.34 -10.76
CA ASP A 101 -3.50 -9.19 -10.03
C ASP A 101 -3.13 -9.27 -8.54
N ASN A 102 -3.99 -9.89 -7.72
CA ASN A 102 -3.77 -10.20 -6.31
C ASN A 102 -3.34 -9.00 -5.46
N PHE A 103 -4.07 -7.89 -5.57
CA PHE A 103 -3.80 -6.70 -4.75
C PHE A 103 -4.04 -6.98 -3.26
N ASN A 104 -3.02 -6.76 -2.44
CA ASN A 104 -3.08 -6.85 -0.99
C ASN A 104 -2.84 -5.46 -0.37
N ALA A 105 -3.76 -5.04 0.50
CA ALA A 105 -3.62 -3.85 1.32
C ALA A 105 -3.34 -4.24 2.77
N TYR A 106 -2.39 -3.56 3.40
CA TYR A 106 -2.07 -3.70 4.81
C TYR A 106 -2.53 -2.42 5.52
N PRO A 107 -3.79 -2.37 5.99
CA PRO A 107 -4.33 -1.18 6.65
C PRO A 107 -3.65 -0.97 8.00
N ILE A 108 -3.50 0.29 8.39
CA ILE A 108 -3.08 0.63 9.75
C ILE A 108 -4.24 0.32 10.70
N PRO A 109 -4.00 -0.43 11.79
CA PRO A 109 -5.05 -0.69 12.76
C PRO A 109 -5.57 0.63 13.33
N GLU A 110 -6.89 0.84 13.25
CA GLU A 110 -7.53 1.96 13.94
C GLU A 110 -7.18 1.89 15.43
N PRO A 111 -6.81 3.02 16.08
CA PRO A 111 -6.58 3.01 17.51
C PRO A 111 -7.87 2.54 18.18
N THR A 112 -7.81 1.39 18.85
CA THR A 112 -8.94 0.81 19.58
C THR A 112 -9.44 1.88 20.55
N SER A 113 -10.59 2.47 20.23
CA SER A 113 -11.11 3.60 20.99
C SER A 113 -11.21 3.22 22.48
N LEU A 114 -10.61 4.03 23.36
CA LEU A 114 -10.65 3.89 24.82
C LEU A 114 -12.06 4.08 25.43
N VAL A 115 -13.12 3.81 24.67
CA VAL A 115 -14.53 4.02 25.08
C VAL A 115 -14.89 3.15 26.30
N GLY A 116 -14.18 2.04 26.53
CA GLY A 116 -14.36 1.21 27.73
C GLY A 116 -13.69 1.71 29.02
N ALA A 117 -12.64 2.53 28.93
CA ALA A 117 -11.84 2.90 30.11
C ALA A 117 -12.40 4.14 30.84
N GLY A 118 -12.95 5.11 30.10
CA GLY A 118 -13.53 6.33 30.67
C GLY A 118 -14.80 6.09 31.50
N LEU A 119 -15.58 5.05 31.17
CA LEU A 119 -16.82 4.74 31.88
C LEU A 119 -16.56 4.11 33.28
N LEU A 120 -15.46 3.36 33.43
CA LEU A 120 -15.09 2.74 34.71
C LEU A 120 -14.61 3.78 35.73
N THR A 121 -13.88 4.82 35.29
CA THR A 121 -13.37 5.86 36.18
C THR A 121 -14.50 6.77 36.72
N LEU A 122 -15.51 7.13 35.92
CA LEU A 122 -16.65 7.91 36.40
C LEU A 122 -17.60 7.10 37.32
N CYS A 123 -17.82 5.81 37.04
CA CYS A 123 -18.64 4.94 37.90
C CYS A 123 -17.96 4.65 39.26
N ALA A 124 -16.63 4.52 39.29
CA ALA A 124 -15.87 4.34 40.53
C ALA A 124 -15.86 5.62 41.40
N LEU A 125 -15.82 6.81 40.78
CA LEU A 125 -15.87 8.09 41.50
C LEU A 125 -17.26 8.39 42.09
N ARG A 126 -18.36 8.00 41.41
CA ARG A 126 -19.72 8.20 41.96
C ARG A 126 -20.05 7.30 43.14
N ARG A 127 -19.52 6.07 43.21
CA ARG A 127 -19.75 5.16 44.36
C ARG A 127 -19.02 5.60 45.64
N ARG A 128 -17.91 6.34 45.52
CA ARG A 128 -17.15 6.82 46.68
C ARG A 128 -17.74 8.08 47.32
N ALA A 129 -18.60 8.81 46.62
CA ALA A 129 -19.23 10.03 47.11
C ALA A 129 -20.55 9.80 47.88
N SER A 130 -21.12 8.58 47.87
CA SER A 130 -22.44 8.28 48.46
C SER A 130 -22.38 7.51 49.80
N GLY A 131 -21.20 7.31 50.38
CA GLY A 131 -21.02 6.54 51.62
C GLY A 131 -20.50 7.41 52.76
N LYS A 132 -21.33 8.32 53.28
CA LYS A 132 -21.20 8.94 54.63
C LYS A 132 -22.51 9.68 54.96
N ILE A 133 -23.41 9.02 55.69
CA ILE A 133 -24.21 9.56 56.81
C ILE A 133 -24.34 8.41 57.81
#